data_AF-A0AAW0C4B8-F1
#
_entry.id   AF-A0AAW0C4B8-F1
#
_cell.length_a   1.000
_cell.length_b   1.000
_cell.length_c   1.000
_cell.angle_alpha   90.00
_cell.angle_beta   90.00
_cell.angle_gamma   90.00
#
_symmetry.space_group_name_H-M   'P 1'
#
loop_
_entity.id
_entity.type
_entity.pdbx_description
1 polymer ?
#
loop_
_entity_poly.entity_id
_entity_poly.type
_entity_poly.pdbx_seq_one_letter_code
_entity_poly.pdbx_strand_id
1 'polypeptide(L)'
;MNVLDKPQFAGVLGAIRPTTVSLSFDDDDSSGDEAPAQDEIEDDIEGEQQTITFNDDSVPVLGSATNNEEDSGEDETLAEDRDGDVKMDDLRAVIKEVSKGVVDSTDAEYKRYFVCAAGFIEKGNEFFTSTPDPQSAIYIVAWIMNSCDDIGLDGKTKDAPADSYNHAQKMRAACTYGFGRLNGLGSIPWQKSEFSGKMIGNPSISEDVSRYMVSLRKKKVRAGEIATSARAITPEILAALYHYNNLPEVREIKPVTRRKRTEPVDPNQWGGGRSRLMLHAVYVIAFLCLLRFDEALKIQLQDIRRINEHSFELTLPFRKTSQYGEIKPFVLHEFPPEQAHLCPVRALTAWLACARITQEIGEISRDVSQQSIGCRARSLPIRDTFFSTRWMPVLCIPPSMEPTSYLRLGWMEHGILKPHNCEVSDWME
;
A
#
# COMPACT_ATOMS: atom_id res chain seq x y z
N MET A 1 5.07 -62.03 21.36
CA MET A 1 3.90 -62.71 20.76
C MET A 1 2.69 -61.83 21.05
N ASN A 2 2.03 -61.12 20.14
CA ASN A 2 2.03 -61.15 18.68
C ASN A 2 2.06 -59.72 18.12
N VAL A 3 2.73 -59.61 16.98
CA VAL A 3 2.90 -58.45 16.11
C VAL A 3 1.60 -58.21 15.36
N LEU A 4 1.15 -56.95 15.27
CA LEU A 4 0.03 -56.54 14.42
C LEU A 4 0.58 -55.95 13.12
N ASP A 5 0.19 -56.59 12.02
CA ASP A 5 0.59 -56.35 10.65
C ASP A 5 0.10 -55.01 10.09
N LYS A 6 0.97 -54.38 9.29
CA LYS A 6 0.64 -53.27 8.38
C LYS A 6 0.09 -53.83 7.06
N PRO A 7 -0.90 -53.19 6.43
CA PRO A 7 -1.31 -53.56 5.08
C PRO A 7 -0.32 -53.00 4.05
N GLN A 8 0.16 -53.90 3.19
CA GLN A 8 0.89 -53.59 1.96
C GLN A 8 -0.11 -53.19 0.87
N PHE A 9 0.06 -52.02 0.26
CA PHE A 9 -0.54 -51.69 -1.03
C PHE A 9 0.56 -51.66 -2.08
N ALA A 10 0.56 -52.68 -2.95
CA ALA A 10 1.31 -52.76 -4.19
C ALA A 10 0.32 -52.67 -5.36
N GLY A 11 0.62 -51.81 -6.34
CA GLY A 11 -0.17 -51.61 -7.55
C GLY A 11 0.28 -50.35 -8.30
N VAL A 12 1.34 -50.44 -9.11
CA VAL A 12 1.26 -50.54 -10.59
C VAL A 12 0.60 -49.32 -11.23
N LEU A 13 1.43 -48.38 -11.71
CA LEU A 13 1.22 -47.43 -12.82
C LEU A 13 2.63 -46.84 -13.07
N GLY A 14 3.33 -47.16 -14.16
CA GLY A 14 3.03 -46.68 -15.50
C GLY A 14 4.10 -45.64 -15.87
N ALA A 15 5.22 -46.12 -16.42
CA ALA A 15 6.36 -45.30 -16.81
C ALA A 15 6.02 -44.40 -18.00
N ILE A 16 6.11 -43.09 -17.82
CA ILE A 16 6.22 -42.11 -18.90
C ILE A 16 7.58 -41.42 -18.75
N ARG A 17 8.49 -41.71 -19.68
CA ARG A 17 9.79 -41.06 -19.79
C ARG A 17 9.60 -39.64 -20.34
N PRO A 18 10.17 -38.59 -19.73
CA PRO A 18 10.38 -37.33 -20.42
C PRO A 18 11.64 -37.43 -21.28
N THR A 19 11.47 -37.16 -22.57
CA THR A 19 12.54 -36.99 -23.56
C THR A 19 13.37 -35.77 -23.18
N THR A 20 14.58 -36.00 -22.66
CA THR A 20 15.58 -34.94 -22.46
C THR A 20 16.18 -34.55 -23.81
N VAL A 21 15.92 -33.31 -24.22
CA VAL A 21 16.66 -32.63 -25.30
C VAL A 21 18.00 -32.20 -24.72
N SER A 22 19.06 -32.89 -25.13
CA SER A 22 20.44 -32.53 -24.87
C SER A 22 20.84 -31.37 -25.79
N LEU A 23 20.85 -30.17 -25.23
CA LEU A 23 21.58 -29.01 -25.78
C LEU A 23 22.97 -29.03 -25.15
N SER A 24 23.98 -29.34 -25.98
CA SER A 24 25.39 -29.14 -25.66
C SER A 24 25.66 -27.63 -25.65
N PHE A 25 25.89 -27.08 -24.45
CA PHE A 25 26.48 -25.76 -24.27
C PHE A 25 27.97 -25.99 -24.05
N ASP A 26 28.79 -25.48 -24.96
CA ASP A 26 30.24 -25.55 -24.85
C ASP A 26 30.70 -24.70 -23.66
N ASP A 27 31.44 -25.35 -22.76
CA ASP A 27 32.12 -24.75 -21.62
C ASP A 27 33.27 -23.86 -22.13
N ASP A 28 33.15 -22.54 -21.97
CA ASP A 28 34.27 -21.61 -22.09
C ASP A 28 34.66 -21.12 -20.70
N ASP A 29 35.73 -21.73 -20.19
CA ASP A 29 36.44 -21.46 -18.94
C ASP A 29 37.03 -20.05 -18.98
N SER A 30 36.46 -19.12 -18.20
CA SER A 30 37.18 -17.91 -17.80
C SER A 30 36.89 -17.58 -16.33
N SER A 31 37.79 -18.09 -15.50
CA SER A 31 37.95 -17.79 -14.09
C SER A 31 38.18 -16.30 -13.85
N GLY A 32 37.24 -15.65 -13.19
CA GLY A 32 37.35 -14.32 -12.62
C GLY A 32 36.55 -14.25 -11.33
N ASP A 33 37.09 -14.85 -10.26
CA ASP A 33 36.60 -14.73 -8.91
C ASP A 33 36.76 -13.28 -8.42
N GLU A 34 35.77 -12.43 -8.69
CA GLU A 34 35.54 -11.19 -7.96
C GLU A 34 34.26 -11.35 -7.14
N ALA A 35 34.44 -11.70 -5.86
CA ALA A 35 33.38 -11.66 -4.87
C ALA A 35 32.83 -10.22 -4.80
N PRO A 36 31.53 -9.99 -4.99
CA PRO A 36 30.98 -8.65 -4.86
C PRO A 36 31.12 -8.19 -3.41
N ALA A 37 31.70 -7.00 -3.25
CA ALA A 37 31.83 -6.30 -1.98
C ALA A 37 30.48 -6.27 -1.25
N GLN A 38 30.51 -6.69 0.01
CA GLN A 38 29.38 -6.63 0.94
C GLN A 38 29.21 -5.19 1.44
N ASP A 39 28.91 -4.26 0.53
CA ASP A 39 28.64 -2.88 0.89
C ASP A 39 27.15 -2.73 1.26
N GLU A 40 26.93 -2.67 2.58
CA GLU A 40 25.97 -1.80 3.27
C GLU A 40 24.60 -1.57 2.59
N ILE A 41 23.75 -2.59 2.61
CA ILE A 41 22.29 -2.39 2.57
C ILE A 41 21.83 -2.19 4.02
N GLU A 42 22.10 -1.01 4.59
CA GLU A 42 21.41 -0.49 5.77
C GLU A 42 20.07 0.14 5.35
N ASP A 43 19.16 -0.67 4.79
CA ASP A 43 17.81 -0.21 4.42
C ASP A 43 16.81 -0.42 5.58
N ASP A 44 16.41 0.69 6.19
CA ASP A 44 15.07 0.99 6.73
C ASP A 44 14.41 -0.10 7.62
N ILE A 45 15.20 -0.69 8.54
CA ILE A 45 14.76 -1.71 9.53
C ILE A 45 13.80 -1.14 10.60
N GLU A 46 13.71 0.17 10.79
CA GLU A 46 12.96 0.77 11.90
C GLU A 46 11.46 0.99 11.65
N GLY A 47 10.99 0.93 10.40
CA GLY A 47 9.59 1.25 10.07
C GLY A 47 8.54 0.27 10.62
N GLU A 48 8.92 -0.98 10.90
CA GLU A 48 7.99 -2.02 11.38
C GLU A 48 8.11 -2.32 12.89
N GLN A 49 9.15 -1.81 13.57
CA GLN A 49 9.27 -1.91 15.03
C GLN A 49 8.56 -0.76 15.76
N GLN A 50 8.17 0.30 15.06
CA GLN A 50 7.31 1.35 15.61
C GLN A 50 5.85 0.88 15.67
N THR A 51 5.62 -0.18 16.43
CA THR A 51 4.30 -0.45 17.00
C THR A 51 4.11 0.62 18.06
N ILE A 52 3.33 1.64 17.72
CA ILE A 52 2.70 2.66 18.57
C ILE A 52 2.97 2.43 20.07
N THR A 53 4.06 2.99 20.59
CA THR A 53 4.21 3.23 22.02
C THR A 53 3.32 4.43 22.34
N PHE A 54 2.06 4.18 22.69
CA PHE A 54 1.26 5.16 23.42
C PHE A 54 1.90 5.32 24.80
N ASN A 55 2.84 6.26 24.93
CA ASN A 55 3.28 6.75 26.23
C ASN A 55 2.16 7.61 26.79
N ASP A 56 1.22 6.99 27.51
CA ASP A 56 0.15 7.68 28.24
C ASP A 56 0.62 8.01 29.67
N ASP A 57 1.80 8.62 29.79
CA ASP A 57 2.35 9.13 31.05
C ASP A 57 2.20 10.66 31.11
N SER A 58 0.95 11.12 31.18
CA SER A 58 0.64 12.44 31.76
C SER A 58 -0.85 12.57 32.05
N VAL A 59 -1.35 11.81 33.03
CA VAL A 59 -2.56 12.21 33.77
C VAL A 59 -2.10 13.14 34.90
N PRO A 60 -2.31 14.47 34.82
CA PRO A 60 -2.04 15.34 35.94
C PRO A 60 -3.01 15.01 37.08
N VAL A 61 -2.44 14.76 38.26
CA VAL A 61 -3.16 14.62 39.53
C VAL A 61 -3.99 15.89 39.74
N LEU A 62 -5.31 15.76 39.62
CA LEU A 62 -6.24 16.85 39.86
C LEU A 62 -6.35 17.09 41.38
N GLY A 63 -5.91 18.27 41.80
CA GLY A 63 -5.97 18.73 43.18
C GLY A 63 -7.41 18.90 43.66
N SER A 64 -7.63 18.44 44.88
CA SER A 64 -8.81 18.71 45.71
C SER A 64 -8.97 20.21 45.93
N ALA A 65 -10.06 20.79 45.44
CA ALA A 65 -10.55 22.10 45.84
C ALA A 65 -12.03 21.99 46.23
N THR A 66 -12.26 22.22 47.52
CA THR A 66 -13.54 22.51 48.14
C THR A 66 -14.18 23.75 47.52
N ASN A 67 -15.48 23.74 47.26
CA ASN A 67 -16.35 24.91 47.45
C ASN A 67 -17.79 24.46 47.65
N ASN A 68 -18.34 24.92 48.77
CA ASN A 68 -19.76 24.99 49.06
C ASN A 68 -20.38 26.06 48.16
N GLU A 69 -21.56 25.80 47.61
CA GLU A 69 -22.57 26.83 47.40
C GLU A 69 -23.94 26.15 47.43
N GLU A 70 -24.74 26.59 48.38
CA GLU A 70 -26.15 26.28 48.56
C GLU A 70 -26.94 27.01 47.47
N ASP A 71 -27.75 26.30 46.69
CA ASP A 71 -28.86 26.94 45.99
C ASP A 71 -30.06 25.98 45.97
N SER A 72 -31.11 26.43 46.65
CA SER A 72 -32.39 25.76 46.83
C SER A 72 -33.36 26.25 45.75
N GLY A 73 -33.68 25.39 44.80
CA GLY A 73 -34.68 25.62 43.76
C GLY A 73 -35.58 24.41 43.59
N GLU A 74 -36.88 24.65 43.82
CA GLU A 74 -38.03 23.74 43.84
C GLU A 74 -38.18 22.92 42.54
N ASP A 75 -38.38 21.62 42.67
CA ASP A 75 -39.64 20.92 42.37
C ASP A 75 -40.10 20.97 40.90
N GLU A 76 -39.75 19.94 40.13
CA GLU A 76 -40.71 19.34 39.18
C GLU A 76 -40.38 17.85 39.03
N THR A 77 -41.28 17.03 39.58
CA THR A 77 -41.23 15.57 39.64
C THR A 77 -41.59 14.95 38.29
N LEU A 78 -40.60 14.80 37.40
CA LEU A 78 -40.67 13.85 36.29
C LEU A 78 -40.03 12.52 36.72
N ALA A 79 -40.88 11.59 37.18
CA ALA A 79 -40.52 10.18 37.34
C ALA A 79 -40.25 9.57 35.96
N GLU A 80 -39.05 9.81 35.41
CA GLU A 80 -38.57 9.09 34.25
C GLU A 80 -37.99 7.74 34.69
N ASP A 81 -38.70 6.68 34.33
CA ASP A 81 -38.28 5.28 34.36
C ASP A 81 -36.99 5.05 33.54
N ARG A 82 -35.84 5.51 34.06
CA ARG A 82 -34.51 5.24 33.49
C ARG A 82 -33.70 4.33 34.41
N ASP A 83 -34.33 3.31 34.96
CA ASP A 83 -33.63 2.26 35.73
C ASP A 83 -33.22 1.09 34.81
N GLY A 84 -32.62 1.45 33.67
CA GLY A 84 -31.92 0.50 32.83
C GLY A 84 -30.50 0.38 33.35
N ASP A 85 -30.30 -0.38 34.42
CA ASP A 85 -28.98 -0.71 34.96
C ASP A 85 -28.16 -1.39 33.85
N VAL A 86 -27.36 -0.60 33.14
CA VAL A 86 -26.48 -1.09 32.07
C VAL A 86 -25.40 -1.88 32.77
N LYS A 87 -25.54 -3.20 32.72
CA LYS A 87 -24.54 -4.11 33.29
C LYS A 87 -23.19 -3.78 32.66
N MET A 88 -22.23 -3.43 33.50
CA MET A 88 -20.86 -3.08 33.07
C MET A 88 -20.20 -4.18 32.23
N ASP A 89 -20.62 -5.44 32.41
CA ASP A 89 -20.14 -6.56 31.61
C ASP A 89 -20.64 -6.51 30.16
N ASP A 90 -21.88 -6.07 29.93
CA ASP A 90 -22.43 -5.89 28.57
C ASP A 90 -21.70 -4.74 27.86
N LEU A 91 -21.43 -3.66 28.59
CA LEU A 91 -20.65 -2.54 28.07
C LEU A 91 -19.22 -2.97 27.72
N ARG A 92 -18.57 -3.77 28.58
CA ARG A 92 -17.23 -4.33 28.29
C ARG A 92 -17.23 -5.23 27.07
N ALA A 93 -18.27 -6.04 26.87
CA ALA A 93 -18.42 -6.89 25.69
C ALA A 93 -18.57 -6.06 24.42
N VAL A 94 -19.43 -5.03 24.44
CA VAL A 94 -19.62 -4.11 23.31
C VAL A 94 -18.34 -3.35 23.00
N ILE A 95 -17.65 -2.81 24.01
CA ILE A 95 -16.36 -2.13 23.82
C ILE A 95 -15.36 -3.11 23.20
N LYS A 96 -15.29 -4.36 23.68
CA LYS A 96 -14.37 -5.38 23.14
C LYS A 96 -14.67 -5.71 21.67
N GLU A 97 -15.93 -5.75 21.27
CA GLU A 97 -16.32 -6.01 19.88
C GLU A 97 -16.05 -4.80 18.98
N VAL A 98 -16.42 -3.60 19.41
CA VAL A 98 -16.22 -2.37 18.63
C VAL A 98 -14.74 -2.02 18.50
N SER A 99 -13.93 -2.28 19.54
CA SER A 99 -12.48 -2.05 19.49
C SER A 99 -11.68 -3.23 18.93
N LYS A 100 -12.33 -4.17 18.22
CA LYS A 100 -11.67 -5.30 17.55
C LYS A 100 -10.61 -4.84 16.56
N GLY A 101 -10.81 -3.72 15.87
CA GLY A 101 -9.81 -3.06 15.02
C GLY A 101 -9.32 -3.87 13.81
N VAL A 102 -9.86 -5.08 13.59
CA VAL A 102 -9.56 -5.97 12.47
C VAL A 102 -10.85 -6.41 11.80
N VAL A 103 -10.79 -6.60 10.49
CA VAL A 103 -11.94 -7.11 9.70
C VAL A 103 -12.24 -8.55 10.11
N ASP A 104 -13.51 -8.96 10.09
CA ASP A 104 -13.93 -10.30 10.52
C ASP A 104 -13.23 -11.44 9.78
N SER A 105 -12.91 -11.25 8.49
CA SER A 105 -12.13 -12.19 7.71
C SER A 105 -10.73 -12.40 8.29
N THR A 106 -10.09 -11.31 8.74
CA THR A 106 -8.75 -11.32 9.33
C THR A 106 -8.76 -11.92 10.73
N ASP A 107 -9.78 -11.61 11.53
CA ASP A 107 -9.98 -12.25 12.85
C ASP A 107 -10.17 -13.77 12.72
N ALA A 108 -10.99 -14.22 11.76
CA ALA A 108 -11.16 -15.64 11.49
C ALA A 108 -9.85 -16.30 11.01
N GLU A 109 -9.08 -15.62 10.17
CA GLU A 109 -7.77 -16.10 9.72
C GLU A 109 -6.78 -16.21 10.90
N TYR A 110 -6.67 -15.18 11.75
CA TYR A 110 -5.81 -15.21 12.94
C TYR A 110 -6.22 -16.30 13.94
N LYS A 111 -7.53 -16.50 14.16
CA LYS A 111 -8.03 -17.60 15.00
C LYS A 111 -7.68 -18.98 14.43
N ARG A 112 -7.63 -19.15 13.09
CA ARG A 112 -7.18 -20.41 12.49
C ARG A 112 -5.69 -20.66 12.75
N TYR A 113 -4.85 -19.66 12.51
CA TYR A 113 -3.42 -19.73 12.84
C TYR A 113 -3.18 -20.05 14.32
N PHE A 114 -3.99 -19.45 15.18
CA PHE A 114 -3.98 -19.66 16.62
C PHE A 114 -4.26 -21.12 17.02
N VAL A 115 -5.24 -21.77 16.38
CA VAL A 115 -5.53 -23.19 16.61
C VAL A 115 -4.38 -24.08 16.12
N CYS A 116 -3.76 -23.74 14.99
CA CYS A 116 -2.60 -24.49 14.49
C CYS A 116 -1.39 -24.41 15.42
N ALA A 117 -1.13 -23.24 16.02
CA ALA A 117 -0.06 -23.07 17.00
C ALA A 117 -0.27 -23.95 18.24
N ALA A 118 -1.52 -24.08 18.70
CA ALA A 118 -1.85 -24.94 19.84
C ALA A 118 -1.60 -26.43 19.56
N GLY A 119 -1.69 -26.87 18.30
CA GLY A 119 -1.34 -28.23 17.88
C GLY A 119 0.15 -28.57 18.02
N PHE A 120 1.01 -27.54 18.14
CA PHE A 120 2.46 -27.70 18.35
C PHE A 120 2.83 -27.97 19.81
N ILE A 121 1.86 -27.84 20.72
CA ILE A 121 2.05 -27.95 22.17
C ILE A 121 1.27 -29.15 22.67
N GLU A 122 1.83 -29.86 23.65
CA GLU A 122 1.22 -31.07 24.19
C GLU A 122 -0.22 -30.81 24.65
N LYS A 123 -1.13 -31.72 24.27
CA LYS A 123 -2.54 -31.66 24.65
C LYS A 123 -2.66 -31.61 26.17
N GLY A 124 -3.07 -30.46 26.70
CA GLY A 124 -3.27 -30.24 28.13
C GLY A 124 -2.64 -28.96 28.65
N ASN A 125 -1.63 -28.42 27.95
CA ASN A 125 -1.06 -27.13 28.27
C ASN A 125 -1.78 -26.04 27.48
N GLU A 126 -2.52 -25.17 28.17
CA GLU A 126 -3.06 -23.96 27.58
C GLU A 126 -1.88 -23.02 27.27
N PHE A 127 -1.46 -23.00 26.02
CA PHE A 127 -0.38 -22.11 25.59
C PHE A 127 -0.78 -20.63 25.67
N PHE A 128 -2.03 -20.36 25.35
CA PHE A 128 -2.58 -19.02 25.28
C PHE A 128 -3.37 -18.69 26.54
N THR A 129 -2.65 -18.31 27.58
CA THR A 129 -3.24 -17.89 28.86
C THR A 129 -2.88 -16.44 29.15
N SER A 130 -3.55 -15.86 30.15
CA SER A 130 -3.16 -14.58 30.74
C SER A 130 -1.81 -14.66 31.50
N THR A 131 -1.27 -15.85 31.70
CA THR A 131 0.02 -16.11 32.36
C THR A 131 0.84 -17.09 31.52
N PRO A 132 1.29 -16.66 30.32
CA PRO A 132 2.00 -17.54 29.40
C PRO A 132 3.27 -18.11 30.03
N ASP A 133 3.66 -19.31 29.58
CA ASP A 133 4.88 -19.97 30.01
C ASP A 133 6.11 -19.07 29.72
N PRO A 134 7.13 -19.03 30.60
CA PRO A 134 8.35 -18.24 30.35
C PRO A 134 9.03 -18.53 29.01
N GLN A 135 8.88 -19.74 28.46
CA GLN A 135 9.41 -20.19 27.18
C GLN A 135 8.49 -19.89 25.99
N SER A 136 7.38 -19.18 26.19
CA SER A 136 6.39 -18.94 25.13
C SER A 136 6.98 -18.25 23.90
N ALA A 137 7.94 -17.33 24.09
CA ALA A 137 8.67 -16.72 23.00
C ALA A 137 9.40 -17.77 22.13
N ILE A 138 10.06 -18.74 22.76
CA ILE A 138 10.78 -19.82 22.09
C ILE A 138 9.80 -20.72 21.35
N TYR A 139 8.65 -21.04 21.93
CA TYR A 139 7.62 -21.83 21.25
C TYR A 139 7.07 -21.13 19.99
N ILE A 140 6.91 -19.80 20.02
CA ILE A 140 6.54 -19.02 18.82
C ILE A 140 7.63 -19.14 17.75
N VAL A 141 8.90 -18.98 18.13
CA VAL A 141 10.03 -19.13 17.21
C VAL A 141 10.07 -20.54 16.62
N ALA A 142 9.93 -21.57 17.45
CA ALA A 142 9.94 -22.96 17.01
C ALA A 142 8.78 -23.27 16.05
N TRP A 143 7.59 -22.73 16.31
CA TRP A 143 6.44 -22.88 15.42
C TRP A 143 6.69 -22.22 14.06
N ILE A 144 7.15 -20.96 14.04
CA ILE A 144 7.49 -20.26 12.79
C ILE A 144 8.63 -20.98 12.06
N MET A 145 9.65 -21.42 12.79
CA MET A 145 10.78 -22.16 12.24
C MET A 145 10.34 -23.47 11.60
N ASN A 146 9.45 -24.22 12.24
CA ASN A 146 8.97 -25.48 11.71
C ASN A 146 8.16 -25.32 10.41
N SER A 147 7.41 -24.22 10.25
CA SER A 147 6.63 -23.98 9.03
C SER A 147 7.40 -23.26 7.92
N CYS A 148 8.17 -22.22 8.28
CA CYS A 148 8.67 -21.23 7.32
C CYS A 148 10.18 -21.30 7.08
N ASP A 149 10.93 -22.06 7.87
CA ASP A 149 12.38 -22.18 7.71
C ASP A 149 12.77 -23.46 6.96
N ASP A 150 13.86 -23.40 6.21
CA ASP A 150 14.43 -24.58 5.55
C ASP A 150 15.15 -25.47 6.56
N ILE A 151 15.44 -24.95 7.75
CA ILE A 151 16.06 -25.68 8.86
C ILE A 151 14.96 -26.18 9.82
N GLY A 152 15.01 -27.47 10.16
CA GLY A 152 14.19 -28.14 11.15
C GLY A 152 14.57 -27.77 12.59
N LEU A 153 13.71 -28.15 13.53
CA LEU A 153 13.98 -27.97 14.96
C LEU A 153 15.16 -28.81 15.46
N ASP A 154 15.53 -29.84 14.70
CA ASP A 154 16.72 -30.67 14.91
C ASP A 154 18.01 -30.06 14.32
N GLY A 155 17.90 -28.87 13.70
CA GLY A 155 19.02 -28.18 13.06
C GLY A 155 19.38 -28.71 11.67
N LYS A 156 18.62 -29.66 11.11
CA LYS A 156 18.87 -30.22 9.77
C LYS A 156 18.02 -29.54 8.71
N THR A 157 18.46 -29.59 7.46
CA THR A 157 17.65 -29.11 6.34
C THR A 157 16.42 -30.00 6.15
N LYS A 158 15.25 -29.40 5.93
CA LYS A 158 14.00 -30.11 5.66
C LYS A 158 13.91 -30.50 4.19
N ASP A 159 13.30 -31.65 3.94
CA ASP A 159 12.96 -32.08 2.58
C ASP A 159 11.69 -31.40 2.04
N ALA A 160 10.81 -30.94 2.94
CA ALA A 160 9.58 -30.24 2.58
C ALA A 160 9.87 -28.77 2.23
N PRO A 161 9.20 -28.20 1.21
CA PRO A 161 9.35 -26.79 0.87
C PRO A 161 8.88 -25.93 2.04
N ALA A 162 9.72 -24.99 2.47
CA ALA A 162 9.38 -24.07 3.54
C ALA A 162 8.45 -22.97 3.04
N ASP A 163 7.50 -22.55 3.89
CA ASP A 163 6.59 -21.45 3.58
C ASP A 163 7.31 -20.10 3.43
N SER A 164 6.65 -19.16 2.76
CA SER A 164 7.13 -17.78 2.51
C SER A 164 7.34 -16.96 3.81
N TYR A 165 8.17 -15.93 3.74
CA TYR A 165 8.33 -14.96 4.83
C TYR A 165 7.01 -14.26 5.21
N ASN A 166 6.13 -13.99 4.24
CA ASN A 166 4.80 -13.45 4.52
C ASN A 166 3.98 -14.36 5.42
N HIS A 167 4.11 -15.68 5.23
CA HIS A 167 3.41 -16.65 6.06
C HIS A 167 3.91 -16.55 7.51
N ALA A 168 5.23 -16.45 7.71
CA ALA A 168 5.83 -16.20 9.01
C ALA A 168 5.33 -14.90 9.66
N GLN A 169 5.21 -13.81 8.88
CA GLN A 169 4.65 -12.55 9.39
C GLN A 169 3.20 -12.71 9.84
N LYS A 170 2.38 -13.44 9.09
CA LYS A 170 0.99 -13.75 9.48
C LYS A 170 0.92 -14.59 10.75
N MET A 171 1.78 -15.59 10.89
CA MET A 171 1.88 -16.41 12.11
C MET A 171 2.25 -15.55 13.32
N ARG A 172 3.26 -14.68 13.20
CA ARG A 172 3.63 -13.75 14.28
C ARG A 172 2.47 -12.79 14.61
N ALA A 173 1.84 -12.19 13.60
CA ALA A 173 0.72 -11.27 13.80
C ALA A 173 -0.48 -11.95 14.49
N ALA A 174 -0.76 -13.21 14.15
CA ALA A 174 -1.78 -14.01 14.83
C ALA A 174 -1.43 -14.26 16.31
N CYS A 175 -0.17 -14.54 16.63
CA CYS A 175 0.29 -14.63 18.02
C CYS A 175 0.16 -13.28 18.75
N THR A 176 0.56 -12.18 18.13
CA THR A 176 0.43 -10.83 18.70
C THR A 176 -1.02 -10.49 18.99
N TYR A 177 -1.92 -10.80 18.06
CA TYR A 177 -3.35 -10.65 18.23
C TYR A 177 -3.89 -11.55 19.36
N GLY A 178 -3.51 -12.82 19.38
CA GLY A 178 -3.91 -13.78 20.41
C GLY A 178 -3.53 -13.31 21.81
N PHE A 179 -2.24 -13.15 22.07
CA PHE A 179 -1.73 -12.75 23.38
C PHE A 179 -2.15 -11.33 23.77
N GLY A 180 -2.09 -10.38 22.84
CA GLY A 180 -2.39 -8.98 23.12
C GLY A 180 -3.87 -8.76 23.35
N ARG A 181 -4.72 -9.29 22.46
CA ARG A 181 -6.15 -8.97 22.43
C ARG A 181 -7.03 -9.99 23.13
N LEU A 182 -6.80 -11.29 22.91
CA LEU A 182 -7.64 -12.33 23.49
C LEU A 182 -7.30 -12.55 24.96
N ASN A 183 -6.00 -12.57 25.29
CA ASN A 183 -5.52 -12.78 26.66
C ASN A 183 -5.26 -11.48 27.45
N GLY A 184 -5.42 -10.31 26.82
CA GLY A 184 -5.33 -9.01 27.49
C GLY A 184 -3.91 -8.60 27.92
N LEU A 185 -2.86 -9.18 27.32
CA LEU A 185 -1.47 -8.82 27.62
C LEU A 185 -1.03 -7.52 26.94
N GLY A 186 -1.84 -7.00 26.02
CA GLY A 186 -1.60 -5.75 25.30
C GLY A 186 -0.35 -5.80 24.42
N SER A 187 0.30 -4.64 24.29
CA SER A 187 1.54 -4.41 23.53
C SER A 187 2.78 -4.31 24.42
N ILE A 188 2.68 -4.72 25.69
CA ILE A 188 3.79 -4.63 26.64
C ILE A 188 4.91 -5.57 26.16
N PRO A 189 6.16 -5.09 26.05
CA PRO A 189 7.30 -5.94 25.68
C PRO A 189 7.45 -7.14 26.61
N TRP A 190 7.82 -8.30 26.06
CA TRP A 190 8.04 -9.53 26.83
C TRP A 190 9.29 -9.40 27.69
N GLN A 191 9.12 -9.30 29.01
CA GLN A 191 10.24 -9.09 29.94
C GLN A 191 10.01 -9.76 31.28
N LYS A 192 11.10 -10.04 32.00
CA LYS A 192 11.02 -10.55 33.37
C LYS A 192 10.77 -9.40 34.33
N SER A 193 9.67 -9.46 35.07
CA SER A 193 9.35 -8.48 36.11
C SER A 193 10.38 -8.55 37.24
N GLU A 194 10.99 -7.42 37.58
CA GLU A 194 11.97 -7.33 38.68
C GLU A 194 11.36 -7.69 40.04
N PHE A 195 10.10 -7.31 40.25
CA PHE A 195 9.40 -7.51 41.53
C PHE A 195 8.90 -8.94 41.71
N SER A 196 8.28 -9.52 40.67
CA SER A 196 7.66 -10.84 40.78
C SER A 196 8.57 -11.99 40.31
N GLY A 197 9.62 -11.67 39.56
CA GLY A 197 10.45 -12.65 38.87
C GLY A 197 9.74 -13.41 37.74
N LYS A 198 8.46 -13.12 37.47
CA LYS A 198 7.67 -13.76 36.42
C LYS A 198 7.81 -13.00 35.10
N MET A 199 7.65 -13.70 33.99
CA MET A 199 7.57 -13.06 32.68
C MET A 199 6.23 -12.34 32.54
N ILE A 200 6.28 -11.11 32.06
CA ILE A 200 5.13 -10.25 31.78
C ILE A 200 5.21 -9.71 30.35
N GLY A 201 4.06 -9.37 29.77
CA GLY A 201 3.94 -8.80 28.44
C GLY A 201 3.54 -9.82 27.36
N ASN A 202 3.73 -9.45 26.09
CA ASN A 202 3.33 -10.27 24.95
C ASN A 202 4.52 -11.03 24.36
N PRO A 203 4.56 -12.38 24.44
CA PRO A 203 5.72 -13.17 24.00
C PRO A 203 6.03 -13.05 22.49
N SER A 204 5.06 -12.63 21.66
CA SER A 204 5.30 -12.39 20.22
C SER A 204 6.09 -11.11 19.92
N ILE A 205 6.17 -10.20 20.90
CA ILE A 205 6.94 -8.95 20.87
C ILE A 205 8.26 -9.13 21.65
N SER A 206 8.64 -10.37 21.97
CA SER A 206 9.95 -10.65 22.55
C SER A 206 11.09 -10.31 21.59
N GLU A 207 12.25 -10.04 22.19
CA GLU A 207 13.48 -9.80 21.44
C GLU A 207 13.88 -11.04 20.62
N ASP A 208 13.71 -12.25 21.17
CA ASP A 208 14.03 -13.51 20.48
C ASP A 208 13.21 -13.71 19.21
N VAL A 209 11.87 -13.49 19.28
CA VAL A 209 11.00 -13.57 18.10
C VAL A 209 11.40 -12.51 17.07
N SER A 210 11.71 -11.29 17.51
CA SER A 210 12.07 -10.18 16.61
C SER A 210 13.41 -10.45 15.91
N ARG A 211 14.44 -10.86 16.64
CA ARG A 211 15.74 -11.27 16.09
C ARG A 211 15.59 -12.43 15.10
N TYR A 212 14.78 -13.44 15.45
CA TYR A 212 14.53 -14.56 14.58
C TYR A 212 13.83 -14.14 13.27
N MET A 213 12.80 -13.29 13.34
CA MET A 213 12.10 -12.79 12.15
C MET A 213 13.01 -11.99 11.21
N VAL A 214 13.95 -11.20 11.74
CA VAL A 214 14.93 -10.48 10.92
C VAL A 214 15.89 -11.46 10.23
N SER A 215 16.39 -12.46 10.97
CA SER A 215 17.25 -13.50 10.42
C SER A 215 16.55 -14.32 9.33
N LEU A 216 15.30 -14.73 9.58
CA LEU A 216 14.46 -15.46 8.63
C LEU A 216 14.26 -14.65 7.35
N ARG A 217 13.94 -13.34 7.46
CA ARG A 217 13.82 -12.44 6.31
C ARG A 217 15.09 -12.43 5.46
N LYS A 218 16.26 -12.24 6.09
CA LYS A 218 17.55 -12.23 5.40
C LYS A 218 17.86 -13.57 4.72
N LYS A 219 17.48 -14.70 5.33
CA LYS A 219 17.63 -16.03 4.72
C LYS A 219 16.73 -16.20 3.49
N LYS A 220 15.45 -15.81 3.59
CA LYS A 220 14.50 -15.89 2.48
C LYS A 220 14.90 -15.01 1.30
N VAL A 221 15.36 -13.78 1.56
CA VAL A 221 15.90 -12.90 0.51
C VAL A 221 17.11 -13.53 -0.19
N ARG A 222 18.04 -14.12 0.57
CA ARG A 222 19.19 -14.85 -0.03
C ARG A 222 18.78 -16.07 -0.82
N ALA A 223 17.69 -16.73 -0.45
CA ALA A 223 17.10 -17.83 -1.21
C ALA A 223 16.32 -17.36 -2.45
N GLY A 224 16.31 -16.06 -2.76
CA GLY A 224 15.62 -15.49 -3.91
C GLY A 224 14.13 -15.21 -3.68
N GLU A 225 13.62 -15.32 -2.44
CA GLU A 225 12.28 -14.85 -2.13
C GLU A 225 12.25 -13.32 -2.26
N ILE A 226 11.55 -12.84 -3.28
CA ILE A 226 11.39 -11.42 -3.53
C ILE A 226 10.57 -10.84 -2.38
N ALA A 227 11.13 -9.89 -1.65
CA ALA A 227 10.42 -9.22 -0.56
C ALA A 227 9.09 -8.65 -1.08
N THR A 228 7.99 -9.03 -0.43
CA THR A 228 6.61 -8.75 -0.87
C THR A 228 6.29 -7.26 -0.93
N SER A 229 6.87 -6.48 -0.02
CA SER A 229 6.77 -5.02 0.00
C SER A 229 7.65 -4.34 -1.05
N ALA A 230 8.52 -5.10 -1.73
CA ALA A 230 9.47 -4.63 -2.72
C ALA A 230 9.34 -5.40 -4.05
N ARG A 231 8.11 -5.62 -4.54
CA ARG A 231 7.94 -5.53 -6.00
C ARG A 231 8.19 -4.08 -6.39
N ALA A 232 9.45 -3.69 -6.35
CA ALA A 232 9.93 -2.44 -6.89
C ALA A 232 9.43 -2.39 -8.34
N ILE A 233 8.83 -1.27 -8.70
CA ILE A 233 8.45 -1.02 -10.08
C ILE A 233 9.77 -1.04 -10.86
N THR A 234 9.93 -2.02 -11.74
CA THR A 234 11.11 -2.13 -12.60
C THR A 234 10.84 -1.38 -13.91
N PRO A 235 11.89 -0.95 -14.63
CA PRO A 235 11.70 -0.30 -15.93
C PRO A 235 10.96 -1.20 -16.93
N GLU A 236 11.12 -2.52 -16.85
CA GLU A 236 10.40 -3.49 -17.70
C GLU A 236 8.90 -3.51 -17.39
N ILE A 237 8.51 -3.37 -16.12
CA ILE A 237 7.10 -3.25 -15.73
C ILE A 237 6.51 -1.95 -16.29
N LEU A 238 7.26 -0.84 -16.23
CA LEU A 238 6.85 0.44 -16.83
C LEU A 238 6.77 0.36 -18.36
N ALA A 239 7.68 -0.36 -19.01
CA ALA A 239 7.64 -0.63 -20.44
C ALA A 239 6.38 -1.41 -20.83
N ALA A 240 6.10 -2.52 -20.13
CA ALA A 240 4.90 -3.32 -20.36
C ALA A 240 3.62 -2.49 -20.14
N LEU A 241 3.57 -1.69 -19.08
CA LEU A 241 2.46 -0.78 -18.80
C LEU A 241 2.29 0.28 -19.89
N TYR A 242 3.39 0.87 -20.37
CA TYR A 242 3.40 1.86 -21.43
C TYR A 242 2.87 1.27 -22.75
N HIS A 243 3.38 0.11 -23.17
CA HIS A 243 2.93 -0.54 -24.41
C HIS A 243 1.44 -0.91 -24.34
N TYR A 244 1.01 -1.47 -23.20
CA TYR A 244 -0.40 -1.79 -22.98
C TYR A 244 -1.30 -0.55 -23.05
N ASN A 245 -0.90 0.56 -22.41
CA ASN A 245 -1.68 1.80 -22.40
C ASN A 245 -1.72 2.52 -23.76
N ASN A 246 -0.77 2.22 -24.65
CA ASN A 246 -0.72 2.77 -26.00
C ASN A 246 -1.51 1.95 -27.04
N LEU A 247 -2.09 0.80 -26.65
CA LEU A 247 -3.00 0.06 -27.51
C LEU A 247 -4.23 0.93 -27.85
N PRO A 248 -4.68 0.97 -29.10
CA PRO A 248 -5.77 1.84 -29.53
C PRO A 248 -7.07 1.56 -28.78
N GLU A 249 -7.35 0.29 -28.42
CA GLU A 249 -8.58 -0.06 -27.70
C GLU A 249 -8.58 0.43 -26.24
N VAL A 250 -7.39 0.56 -25.64
CA VAL A 250 -7.20 0.97 -24.24
C VAL A 250 -7.12 2.49 -24.13
N ARG A 251 -6.51 3.14 -25.14
CA ARG A 251 -6.30 4.58 -25.18
C ARG A 251 -7.58 5.38 -25.41
N GLU A 252 -8.58 4.78 -26.06
CA GLU A 252 -9.88 5.42 -26.29
C GLU A 252 -10.59 5.73 -24.96
N ILE A 253 -10.89 7.01 -24.73
CA ILE A 253 -11.62 7.46 -23.54
C ILE A 253 -13.10 7.14 -23.73
N LYS A 254 -13.51 5.97 -23.27
CA LYS A 254 -14.92 5.59 -23.23
C LYS A 254 -15.63 6.35 -22.10
N PRO A 255 -16.87 6.83 -22.32
CA PRO A 255 -17.66 7.42 -21.25
C PRO A 255 -17.84 6.42 -20.12
N VAL A 256 -17.78 6.89 -18.87
CA VAL A 256 -17.95 6.03 -17.70
C VAL A 256 -19.37 5.46 -17.71
N THR A 257 -19.51 4.23 -18.17
CA THR A 257 -20.77 3.50 -18.04
C THR A 257 -20.89 3.07 -16.59
N ARG A 258 -22.01 3.44 -15.95
CA ARG A 258 -22.33 2.91 -14.63
C ARG A 258 -22.52 1.41 -14.76
N ARG A 259 -21.51 0.68 -14.31
CA ARG A 259 -21.54 -0.77 -14.23
C ARG A 259 -22.73 -1.24 -13.40
N LYS A 260 -23.49 -2.22 -13.88
CA LYS A 260 -24.52 -2.87 -13.06
C LYS A 260 -23.86 -3.71 -11.98
N ARG A 261 -24.39 -3.66 -10.75
CA ARG A 261 -23.86 -4.41 -9.59
C ARG A 261 -23.78 -5.92 -9.83
N THR A 262 -24.57 -6.46 -10.75
CA THR A 262 -24.67 -7.89 -11.07
C THR A 262 -23.63 -8.40 -12.07
N GLU A 263 -22.89 -7.53 -12.76
CA GLU A 263 -21.95 -7.96 -13.79
C GLU A 263 -20.59 -8.33 -13.17
N PRO A 264 -19.98 -9.49 -13.50
CA PRO A 264 -18.72 -9.96 -12.93
C PRO A 264 -17.56 -9.04 -13.28
N VAL A 265 -16.81 -8.56 -12.28
CA VAL A 265 -15.70 -7.62 -12.46
C VAL A 265 -14.58 -8.26 -13.25
N ASP A 266 -14.46 -7.90 -14.53
CA ASP A 266 -13.25 -8.19 -15.30
C ASP A 266 -12.08 -7.46 -14.63
N PRO A 267 -11.11 -8.20 -14.04
CA PRO A 267 -9.95 -7.59 -13.39
C PRO A 267 -9.15 -6.72 -14.35
N ASN A 268 -9.22 -6.97 -15.66
CA ASN A 268 -8.49 -6.22 -16.67
C ASN A 268 -9.14 -4.86 -16.99
N GLN A 269 -10.39 -4.63 -16.58
CA GLN A 269 -11.14 -3.41 -16.86
C GLN A 269 -11.18 -2.45 -15.66
N TRP A 270 -10.04 -2.30 -14.96
CA TRP A 270 -9.96 -1.58 -13.68
C TRP A 270 -9.78 -0.06 -13.78
N GLY A 271 -9.89 0.53 -14.96
CA GLY A 271 -9.85 1.98 -15.16
C GLY A 271 -9.94 2.34 -16.64
N GLY A 272 -10.68 3.41 -16.95
CA GLY A 272 -10.71 3.96 -18.31
C GLY A 272 -9.35 4.52 -18.73
N GLY A 273 -9.16 4.82 -20.02
CA GLY A 273 -7.89 5.30 -20.57
C GLY A 273 -7.29 6.50 -19.82
N ARG A 274 -8.14 7.40 -19.32
CA ARG A 274 -7.71 8.54 -18.49
C ARG A 274 -7.02 8.14 -17.19
N SER A 275 -7.61 7.22 -16.42
CA SER A 275 -7.03 6.76 -15.15
C SER A 275 -5.72 6.00 -15.39
N ARG A 276 -5.60 5.29 -16.51
CA ARG A 276 -4.38 4.57 -16.88
C ARG A 276 -3.23 5.50 -17.23
N LEU A 277 -3.49 6.55 -18.02
CA LEU A 277 -2.48 7.58 -18.32
C LEU A 277 -2.03 8.32 -17.06
N MET A 278 -2.97 8.63 -16.17
CA MET A 278 -2.67 9.22 -14.86
C MET A 278 -1.75 8.32 -14.04
N LEU A 279 -2.11 7.04 -13.88
CA LEU A 279 -1.32 6.08 -13.11
C LEU A 279 0.07 5.87 -13.72
N HIS A 280 0.16 5.81 -15.05
CA HIS A 280 1.45 5.72 -15.72
C HIS A 280 2.32 6.94 -15.42
N ALA A 281 1.79 8.16 -15.48
CA ALA A 281 2.52 9.37 -15.11
C ALA A 281 2.96 9.34 -13.63
N VAL A 282 2.08 8.95 -12.70
CA VAL A 282 2.41 8.83 -11.27
C VAL A 282 3.51 7.79 -11.04
N TYR A 283 3.44 6.63 -11.69
CA TYR A 283 4.46 5.59 -11.54
C TYR A 283 5.82 6.00 -12.11
N VAL A 284 5.85 6.67 -13.26
CA VAL A 284 7.10 7.20 -13.84
C VAL A 284 7.72 8.26 -12.92
N ILE A 285 6.91 9.18 -12.37
CA ILE A 285 7.40 10.18 -11.41
C ILE A 285 7.93 9.51 -10.14
N ALA A 286 7.17 8.57 -9.57
CA ALA A 286 7.58 7.85 -8.36
C ALA A 286 8.89 7.09 -8.59
N PHE A 287 9.02 6.43 -9.74
CA PHE A 287 10.22 5.68 -10.12
C PHE A 287 11.44 6.60 -10.28
N LEU A 288 11.33 7.70 -11.03
CA LEU A 288 12.45 8.60 -11.31
C LEU A 288 12.87 9.45 -10.09
N CYS A 289 11.90 9.83 -9.26
CA CYS A 289 12.16 10.65 -8.07
C CYS A 289 12.38 9.80 -6.80
N LEU A 290 12.39 8.47 -6.93
CA LEU A 290 12.52 7.51 -5.83
C LEU A 290 11.52 7.76 -4.70
N LEU A 291 10.26 8.04 -5.06
CA LEU A 291 9.20 8.34 -4.12
C LEU A 291 8.49 7.08 -3.68
N ARG A 292 8.08 7.06 -2.41
CA ARG A 292 7.11 6.07 -1.94
C ARG A 292 5.77 6.32 -2.62
N PHE A 293 4.94 5.28 -2.71
CA PHE A 293 3.63 5.43 -3.37
C PHE A 293 2.74 6.45 -2.63
N ASP A 294 2.78 6.50 -1.30
CA ASP A 294 2.02 7.49 -0.52
C ASP A 294 2.52 8.93 -0.73
N GLU A 295 3.81 9.10 -1.00
CA GLU A 295 4.44 10.37 -1.37
C GLU A 295 3.98 10.81 -2.76
N ALA A 296 4.09 9.94 -3.77
CA ALA A 296 3.66 10.25 -5.13
C ALA A 296 2.16 10.63 -5.20
N LEU A 297 1.32 9.99 -4.39
CA LEU A 297 -0.12 10.27 -4.33
C LEU A 297 -0.47 11.62 -3.68
N LYS A 298 0.44 12.21 -2.91
CA LYS A 298 0.25 13.53 -2.27
C LYS A 298 0.65 14.68 -3.19
N ILE A 299 1.33 14.42 -4.32
CA ILE A 299 1.65 15.43 -5.32
C ILE A 299 0.36 16.06 -5.83
N GLN A 300 0.33 17.38 -5.93
CA GLN A 300 -0.77 18.15 -6.49
C GLN A 300 -0.37 18.78 -7.82
N LEU A 301 -1.35 19.27 -8.57
CA LEU A 301 -1.07 19.92 -9.86
C LEU A 301 -0.20 21.19 -9.70
N GLN A 302 -0.42 21.96 -8.63
CA GLN A 302 0.36 23.16 -8.32
C GLN A 302 1.85 22.88 -8.02
N ASP A 303 2.15 21.63 -7.65
CA ASP A 303 3.51 21.18 -7.36
C ASP A 303 4.29 20.89 -8.65
N ILE A 304 3.60 20.81 -9.80
CA ILE A 304 4.16 20.54 -11.12
C ILE A 304 4.14 21.83 -11.94
N ARG A 305 5.32 22.38 -12.19
CA ARG A 305 5.49 23.59 -13.00
C ARG A 305 6.18 23.25 -14.31
N ARG A 306 5.63 23.67 -15.44
CA ARG A 306 6.31 23.53 -16.74
C ARG A 306 7.38 24.62 -16.87
N ILE A 307 8.64 24.24 -17.07
CA ILE A 307 9.73 25.20 -17.30
C ILE A 307 9.82 25.53 -18.79
N ASN A 308 9.85 24.50 -19.64
CA ASN A 308 9.92 24.63 -21.09
C ASN A 308 9.14 23.50 -21.79
N GLU A 309 9.28 23.39 -23.11
CA GLU A 309 8.55 22.36 -23.87
C GLU A 309 8.95 20.93 -23.50
N HIS A 310 10.20 20.75 -23.08
CA HIS A 310 10.89 19.47 -22.85
C HIS A 310 11.25 19.23 -21.37
N SER A 311 10.72 20.03 -20.44
CA SER A 311 10.99 19.83 -19.01
C SER A 311 9.90 20.34 -18.08
N PHE A 312 9.76 19.62 -16.96
CA PHE A 312 8.92 19.97 -15.82
C PHE A 312 9.76 20.12 -14.56
N GLU A 313 9.35 21.01 -13.68
CA GLU A 313 9.82 21.16 -12.31
C GLU A 313 8.77 20.53 -11.38
N LEU A 314 9.20 19.64 -10.50
CA LEU A 314 8.36 19.00 -9.48
C LEU A 314 8.85 19.41 -8.09
N THR A 315 8.03 20.18 -7.38
CA THR A 315 8.31 20.59 -6.00
C THR A 315 7.60 19.64 -5.05
N LEU A 316 8.32 18.98 -4.14
CA LEU A 316 7.68 18.09 -3.17
C LEU A 316 7.40 18.86 -1.87
N PRO A 317 6.13 18.98 -1.44
CA PRO A 317 5.80 19.71 -0.22
C PRO A 317 6.13 18.91 1.06
N PHE A 318 6.49 17.63 0.93
CA PHE A 318 6.82 16.74 2.04
C PHE A 318 8.07 15.93 1.68
N ARG A 319 9.07 15.91 2.57
CA ARG A 319 10.13 14.90 2.55
C ARG A 319 10.57 14.62 3.98
N LYS A 320 10.46 13.37 4.41
CA LYS A 320 10.81 12.93 5.78
C LYS A 320 12.25 13.24 6.17
N THR A 321 13.16 13.40 5.21
CA THR A 321 14.60 13.57 5.46
C THR A 321 15.08 15.02 5.44
N SER A 322 14.20 16.00 5.22
CA SER A 322 14.59 17.42 5.29
C SER A 322 14.60 17.90 6.75
N GLN A 323 15.67 17.60 7.49
CA GLN A 323 15.88 18.18 8.83
C GLN A 323 16.20 19.69 8.78
N TYR A 324 16.58 20.23 7.62
CA TYR A 324 17.16 21.59 7.50
C TYR A 324 16.47 22.54 6.51
N GLY A 325 15.22 22.24 6.10
CA GLY A 325 14.28 23.31 5.75
C GLY A 325 14.11 23.73 4.27
N GLU A 326 14.86 23.20 3.30
CA GLU A 326 14.59 23.49 1.88
C GLU A 326 14.72 22.23 1.01
N ILE A 327 13.63 21.81 0.39
CA ILE A 327 13.62 20.70 -0.57
C ILE A 327 13.83 21.30 -1.96
N LYS A 328 14.98 21.00 -2.58
CA LYS A 328 15.22 21.39 -3.97
C LYS A 328 14.21 20.69 -4.89
N PRO A 329 13.61 21.41 -5.86
CA PRO A 329 12.69 20.79 -6.81
C PRO A 329 13.42 19.82 -7.74
N PHE A 330 12.70 18.79 -8.19
CA PHE A 330 13.18 17.85 -9.20
C PHE A 330 12.95 18.44 -10.58
N VAL A 331 13.98 18.46 -11.43
CA VAL A 331 13.84 18.85 -12.83
C VAL A 331 13.77 17.59 -13.68
N LEU A 332 12.59 17.36 -14.27
CA LEU A 332 12.25 16.21 -15.09
C LEU A 332 12.43 16.58 -16.56
N HIS A 333 13.38 15.95 -17.24
CA HIS A 333 13.67 16.19 -18.65
C HIS A 333 13.00 15.17 -19.57
N GLU A 334 12.77 15.55 -20.82
CA GLU A 334 12.34 14.62 -21.86
C GLU A 334 13.45 13.60 -22.15
N PHE A 335 13.05 12.34 -22.34
CA PHE A 335 13.97 11.25 -22.65
C PHE A 335 13.91 10.91 -24.14
N PRO A 336 14.97 10.29 -24.68
CA PRO A 336 14.99 9.81 -26.05
C PRO A 336 13.82 8.88 -26.38
N PRO A 337 13.40 8.78 -27.67
CA PRO A 337 12.27 7.95 -28.08
C PRO A 337 12.36 6.47 -27.68
N GLU A 338 13.56 5.92 -27.59
CA GLU A 338 13.84 4.54 -27.21
C GLU A 338 13.39 4.26 -25.76
N GLN A 339 13.40 5.30 -24.91
CA GLN A 339 13.02 5.26 -23.50
C GLN A 339 11.68 5.97 -23.23
N ALA A 340 10.79 6.03 -24.23
CA ALA A 340 9.51 6.70 -24.12
C ALA A 340 8.66 6.22 -22.92
N HIS A 341 8.80 4.95 -22.52
CA HIS A 341 8.11 4.34 -21.40
C HIS A 341 8.57 4.84 -20.01
N LEU A 342 9.76 5.44 -19.92
CA LEU A 342 10.29 6.07 -18.71
C LEU A 342 10.22 7.60 -18.79
N CYS A 343 9.73 8.17 -19.89
CA CYS A 343 9.80 9.60 -20.11
C CYS A 343 8.74 10.36 -19.28
N PRO A 344 9.14 11.15 -18.26
CA PRO A 344 8.18 11.83 -17.40
C PRO A 344 7.41 12.92 -18.15
N VAL A 345 8.09 13.64 -19.05
CA VAL A 345 7.50 14.71 -19.86
C VAL A 345 6.38 14.18 -20.76
N ARG A 346 6.62 13.04 -21.43
CA ARG A 346 5.61 12.43 -22.31
C ARG A 346 4.44 11.86 -21.53
N ALA A 347 4.72 11.17 -20.41
CA ALA A 347 3.66 10.61 -19.56
C ALA A 347 2.77 11.72 -18.98
N LEU A 348 3.36 12.80 -18.46
CA LEU A 348 2.63 13.97 -17.95
C LEU A 348 1.86 14.69 -19.05
N THR A 349 2.49 14.96 -20.20
CA THR A 349 1.83 15.66 -21.31
C THR A 349 0.65 14.86 -21.85
N ALA A 350 0.81 13.53 -22.02
CA ALA A 350 -0.27 12.65 -22.45
C ALA A 350 -1.43 12.64 -21.45
N TRP A 351 -1.13 12.58 -20.15
CA TRP A 351 -2.14 12.64 -19.11
C TRP A 351 -2.85 14.02 -19.07
N LEU A 352 -2.12 15.13 -19.09
CA LEU A 352 -2.68 16.49 -19.07
C LEU A 352 -3.58 16.76 -20.28
N ALA A 353 -3.15 16.34 -21.48
CA ALA A 353 -3.94 16.43 -22.70
C ALA A 353 -5.24 15.62 -22.59
N CYS A 354 -5.15 14.37 -22.11
CA CYS A 354 -6.30 13.51 -21.86
C CYS A 354 -7.23 14.10 -20.78
N ALA A 355 -6.66 14.74 -19.76
CA ALA A 355 -7.40 15.34 -18.67
C ALA A 355 -8.19 16.59 -19.10
N ARG A 356 -7.91 17.11 -20.31
CA ARG A 356 -8.38 18.40 -20.84
C ARG A 356 -8.02 19.55 -19.91
N ILE A 357 -6.88 19.42 -19.24
CA ILE A 357 -6.29 20.52 -18.48
C ILE A 357 -5.50 21.32 -19.51
N THR A 358 -6.21 22.08 -20.33
CA THR A 358 -5.63 22.99 -21.31
C THR A 358 -4.87 24.07 -20.58
N GLN A 359 -3.53 23.94 -20.58
CA GLN A 359 -2.44 24.94 -20.54
C GLN A 359 -2.56 26.33 -19.87
N GLU A 360 -3.68 26.76 -19.30
CA GLU A 360 -3.79 28.01 -18.53
C GLU A 360 -3.05 27.96 -17.18
N ILE A 361 -2.32 26.87 -16.90
CA ILE A 361 -1.38 26.78 -15.77
C ILE A 361 -0.24 27.83 -15.93
N GLY A 362 -0.05 28.41 -17.12
CA GLY A 362 0.94 29.47 -17.36
C GLY A 362 0.60 30.86 -16.80
N GLU A 363 -0.67 31.16 -16.49
CA GLU A 363 -1.08 32.54 -16.12
C GLU A 363 -1.92 32.67 -14.84
N ILE A 364 -2.40 31.56 -14.26
CA ILE A 364 -3.21 31.60 -13.02
C ILE A 364 -2.42 32.12 -11.80
N SER A 365 -1.09 32.24 -11.87
CA SER A 365 -0.25 32.72 -10.75
C SER A 365 -0.12 34.25 -10.65
N ARG A 366 -0.86 35.06 -11.42
CA ARG A 366 -0.81 36.52 -11.29
C ARG A 366 -2.12 37.23 -10.90
N ASP A 367 -3.26 36.56 -10.90
CA ASP A 367 -4.54 37.24 -10.63
C ASP A 367 -5.46 36.49 -9.64
N VAL A 368 -4.86 35.82 -8.64
CA VAL A 368 -5.58 35.33 -7.45
C VAL A 368 -5.43 36.32 -6.30
N SER A 369 -5.65 37.60 -6.60
CA SER A 369 -6.12 38.55 -5.60
C SER A 369 -7.45 39.12 -6.12
N GLN A 370 -8.55 38.77 -5.44
CA GLN A 370 -9.85 39.47 -5.43
C GLN A 370 -11.08 38.94 -6.21
N GLN A 371 -11.15 37.69 -6.72
CA GLN A 371 -12.47 37.17 -7.14
C GLN A 371 -12.83 35.81 -6.54
N SER A 372 -13.69 35.89 -5.53
CA SER A 372 -14.47 34.79 -4.97
C SER A 372 -15.47 34.27 -6.00
N ILE A 373 -15.15 33.19 -6.69
CA ILE A 373 -16.14 32.39 -7.43
C ILE A 373 -16.47 31.17 -6.58
N GLY A 374 -17.62 31.24 -5.91
CA GLY A 374 -18.19 30.14 -5.15
C GLY A 374 -18.78 29.08 -6.07
N CYS A 375 -18.06 27.98 -6.29
CA CYS A 375 -18.62 26.77 -6.88
C CYS A 375 -19.19 25.86 -5.79
N ARG A 376 -20.53 25.87 -5.61
CA ARG A 376 -21.25 24.86 -4.81
C ARG A 376 -21.20 23.51 -5.51
N ALA A 377 -20.37 22.60 -5.02
CA ALA A 377 -20.43 21.18 -5.39
C ALA A 377 -21.72 20.55 -4.80
N ARG A 378 -22.62 20.05 -5.66
CA ARG A 378 -23.64 19.09 -5.24
C ARG A 378 -23.02 17.69 -5.25
N SER A 379 -23.27 16.97 -4.16
CA SER A 379 -22.78 15.63 -3.86
C SER A 379 -23.18 14.60 -4.92
N LEU A 380 -22.17 13.89 -5.44
CA LEU A 380 -22.33 12.61 -6.13
C LEU A 380 -21.73 11.49 -5.25
N PRO A 381 -22.28 10.26 -5.33
CA PRO A 381 -22.12 9.27 -4.28
C PRO A 381 -20.75 8.59 -4.28
N ILE A 382 -20.38 8.26 -3.04
CA ILE A 382 -19.19 7.60 -2.51
C ILE A 382 -18.93 6.25 -3.21
N ARG A 383 -17.84 6.20 -4.00
CA ARG A 383 -16.90 5.08 -4.16
C ARG A 383 -15.82 5.48 -5.18
N ASP A 384 -14.87 6.28 -4.70
CA ASP A 384 -13.50 6.49 -5.20
C ASP A 384 -12.88 7.70 -4.48
N THR A 385 -12.97 7.70 -3.15
CA THR A 385 -12.61 8.83 -2.27
C THR A 385 -11.12 9.19 -2.32
N PHE A 386 -10.27 8.27 -2.78
CA PHE A 386 -8.82 8.46 -2.77
C PHE A 386 -8.32 9.37 -3.92
N PHE A 387 -8.82 9.17 -5.14
CA PHE A 387 -8.47 10.01 -6.29
C PHE A 387 -9.37 11.25 -6.40
N SER A 388 -10.61 11.18 -5.88
CA SER A 388 -11.63 12.22 -5.99
C SER A 388 -11.28 13.56 -5.31
N THR A 389 -10.43 13.56 -4.28
CA THR A 389 -10.21 14.75 -3.45
C THR A 389 -8.89 15.48 -3.73
N ARG A 390 -7.88 14.79 -4.29
CA ARG A 390 -6.53 15.38 -4.48
C ARG A 390 -6.13 15.58 -5.95
N TRP A 391 -6.54 14.69 -6.85
CA TRP A 391 -6.24 14.78 -8.29
C TRP A 391 -7.47 15.14 -9.15
N MET A 392 -8.69 15.02 -8.60
CA MET A 392 -9.96 15.26 -9.28
C MET A 392 -10.61 16.65 -9.17
N PRO A 393 -10.21 17.63 -8.33
CA PRO A 393 -10.90 18.93 -8.30
C PRO A 393 -10.90 19.72 -9.63
N VAL A 394 -10.14 19.29 -10.64
CA VAL A 394 -10.02 19.94 -11.96
C VAL A 394 -11.09 19.48 -12.98
N LEU A 395 -12.18 18.83 -12.54
CA LEU A 395 -13.11 18.10 -13.43
C LEU A 395 -14.54 18.62 -13.55
N CYS A 396 -14.84 19.87 -13.24
CA CYS A 396 -16.19 20.43 -13.43
C CYS A 396 -16.18 21.74 -14.24
N ILE A 397 -16.11 21.63 -15.57
CA ILE A 397 -16.59 22.68 -16.48
C ILE A 397 -17.85 22.11 -17.18
N PRO A 398 -19.04 22.68 -16.98
CA PRO A 398 -20.23 22.25 -17.71
C PRO A 398 -20.16 22.69 -19.18
N PRO A 399 -20.70 21.91 -20.13
CA PRO A 399 -20.88 22.37 -21.50
C PRO A 399 -22.12 23.28 -21.56
N SER A 400 -21.94 24.60 -21.51
CA SER A 400 -23.01 25.53 -21.82
C SER A 400 -22.97 25.96 -23.29
N MET A 401 -23.86 25.34 -24.05
CA MET A 401 -24.82 25.96 -24.97
C MET A 401 -24.34 26.72 -26.21
N GLU A 402 -24.94 26.35 -27.35
CA GLU A 402 -24.79 26.93 -28.69
C GLU A 402 -25.12 28.43 -28.79
N PRO A 403 -24.58 29.13 -29.81
CA PRO A 403 -24.75 30.56 -29.97
C PRO A 403 -26.03 30.89 -30.73
N THR A 404 -27.00 31.52 -30.06
CA THR A 404 -28.07 32.27 -30.74
C THR A 404 -27.97 33.76 -30.46
N SER A 405 -27.66 34.49 -31.53
CA SER A 405 -28.12 35.84 -31.87
C SER A 405 -27.80 37.00 -30.91
N TYR A 406 -26.91 37.90 -31.35
CA TYR A 406 -27.22 39.33 -31.49
C TYR A 406 -26.31 40.00 -32.54
N LEU A 407 -26.84 41.09 -33.08
CA LEU A 407 -26.60 41.72 -34.38
C LEU A 407 -25.41 42.69 -34.47
N ARG A 408 -24.94 42.83 -35.72
CA ARG A 408 -24.49 44.05 -36.43
C ARG A 408 -23.39 44.91 -35.80
N LEU A 409 -22.28 45.01 -36.52
CA LEU A 409 -21.76 46.20 -37.25
C LEU A 409 -20.54 45.67 -38.02
N GLY A 410 -20.58 45.47 -39.34
CA GLY A 410 -20.60 46.52 -40.36
C GLY A 410 -19.23 46.56 -41.04
N TRP A 411 -19.00 45.73 -42.06
CA TRP A 411 -17.80 45.79 -42.91
C TRP A 411 -18.23 45.80 -44.39
N MET A 412 -17.80 46.85 -45.08
CA MET A 412 -17.97 47.11 -46.50
C MET A 412 -17.11 46.16 -47.34
N GLU A 413 -17.63 45.88 -48.53
CA GLU A 413 -17.00 45.21 -49.65
C GLU A 413 -15.72 45.92 -50.12
N HIS A 414 -14.70 45.15 -50.49
CA HIS A 414 -14.08 45.13 -51.83
C HIS A 414 -12.83 44.25 -51.82
N GLY A 415 -12.64 43.39 -52.83
CA GLY A 415 -11.30 42.93 -53.21
C GLY A 415 -11.18 41.48 -53.65
N ILE A 416 -11.66 41.21 -54.87
CA ILE A 416 -11.34 40.03 -55.67
C ILE A 416 -9.82 39.98 -55.95
N LEU A 417 -9.16 38.84 -55.74
CA LEU A 417 -8.10 38.31 -56.62
C LEU A 417 -7.86 36.80 -56.35
N LYS A 418 -7.66 36.07 -57.46
CA LYS A 418 -7.63 34.61 -57.64
C LYS A 418 -6.34 33.95 -57.11
N PRO A 419 -6.32 32.60 -56.93
CA PRO A 419 -5.16 31.86 -56.45
C PRO A 419 -4.13 31.61 -57.56
N HIS A 420 -2.84 31.66 -57.20
CA HIS A 420 -1.76 31.14 -58.03
C HIS A 420 -1.32 29.77 -57.53
N ASN A 421 -1.34 28.82 -58.47
CA ASN A 421 -0.64 27.54 -58.43
C ASN A 421 0.86 27.77 -58.19
N CYS A 422 1.49 26.89 -57.41
CA CYS A 422 2.89 26.52 -57.63
C CYS A 422 3.03 25.01 -57.50
N GLU A 423 3.62 24.46 -58.55
CA GLU A 423 3.80 23.06 -58.84
C GLU A 423 4.87 22.40 -57.96
N VAL A 424 4.71 21.09 -57.87
CA VAL A 424 5.69 20.10 -57.47
C VAL A 424 6.81 20.05 -58.51
N SER A 425 8.06 20.05 -58.06
CA SER A 425 9.18 19.56 -58.86
C SER A 425 10.25 18.93 -57.98
N ASP A 426 10.39 17.62 -58.19
CA ASP A 426 11.52 16.72 -57.99
C ASP A 426 12.87 17.34 -57.66
N TRP A 427 13.53 16.80 -56.63
CA TRP A 427 14.97 16.56 -56.61
C TRP A 427 15.23 15.18 -55.95
N MET A 428 15.76 14.26 -56.75
CA MET A 428 16.52 13.08 -56.30
C MET A 428 17.95 13.54 -56.00
N GLU A 429 18.44 13.29 -54.79
CA GLU A 429 19.69 12.58 -54.44
C GLU A 429 19.78 12.41 -52.91
#